data_AF-A0A4Q9GYK4-F1
#
_entry.id   AF-A0A4Q9GYK4-F1
#
_cell.length_a   1.000
_cell.length_b   1.000
_cell.length_c   1.000
_cell.angle_alpha   90.00
_cell.angle_beta   90.00
_cell.angle_gamma   90.00
#
_symmetry.space_group_name_H-M   'P 1'
#
loop_
_entity.id
_entity.type
_entity.pdbx_description
1 polymer ?
#
loop_
_entity_poly.entity_id
_entity_poly.type
_entity_poly.pdbx_seq_one_letter_code
_entity_poly.pdbx_strand_id
1 'polypeptide(L)'
;MRPVIRTSVLSLTALLLAATVAACSSPAPVKDAPDAPDSSSTTGDLSDFSPYYPVAEGNAWEYTATYPDPVGIVTYTETMTKVEQDGDEVRATIARSFHYENGMNPDFEQDVEYVFHEDGSLTVPYQSLPDTSGAKVTVKSGELVWPSTKEFEAATPKTGTIELTSEAAGVSLDLSAAFTITGAGVESVTVKAGDFESRKLAQSIEISVPSLSEETFTVDTTTWLAEGTGMVRTEIPGLFGAGATTVELVKFTPAS
;
A
#
# COMPACT_ATOMS: atom_id res chain seq x y z
N MET A 1 19.49 37.84 3.86
CA MET A 1 19.89 36.41 3.74
C MET A 1 18.64 35.59 3.85
N ARG A 2 18.20 34.93 2.77
CA ARG A 2 17.15 33.91 2.86
C ARG A 2 17.78 32.67 3.50
N PRO A 3 17.22 32.08 4.56
CA PRO A 3 17.70 30.81 5.07
C PRO A 3 17.56 29.79 3.94
N VAL A 4 18.66 29.21 3.50
CA VAL A 4 18.64 28.02 2.65
C VAL A 4 18.14 26.91 3.56
N ILE A 5 16.84 26.65 3.51
CA ILE A 5 16.18 25.52 4.16
C ILE A 5 16.76 24.27 3.50
N ARG A 6 17.90 23.77 4.01
CA ARG A 6 18.38 22.40 3.79
C ARG A 6 17.58 21.41 4.65
N THR A 7 16.29 21.65 4.74
CA THR A 7 15.29 20.82 5.40
C THR A 7 14.50 20.23 4.24
N SER A 8 14.44 18.94 3.95
CA SER A 8 15.11 17.76 4.42
C SER A 8 14.85 16.73 3.32
N VAL A 9 15.84 16.36 2.52
CA VAL A 9 15.71 15.24 1.55
C VAL A 9 15.27 13.95 2.28
N LEU A 10 15.57 13.84 3.58
CA LEU A 10 15.09 12.77 4.45
C LEU A 10 13.55 12.73 4.63
N SER A 11 12.85 13.87 4.72
CA SER A 11 11.41 13.87 5.00
C SER A 11 10.58 13.44 3.79
N LEU A 12 11.08 13.76 2.58
CA LEU A 12 10.46 13.34 1.32
C LEU A 12 10.69 11.86 1.02
N THR A 13 11.83 11.32 1.45
CA THR A 13 12.15 9.89 1.31
C THR A 13 11.25 9.03 2.20
N ALA A 14 10.95 9.47 3.42
CA ALA A 14 9.99 8.81 4.32
C ALA A 14 8.55 8.82 3.77
N LEU A 15 8.18 9.83 2.98
CA LEU A 15 6.87 9.90 2.34
C LEU A 15 6.74 8.88 1.19
N LEU A 16 7.82 8.63 0.46
CA LEU A 16 7.85 7.59 -0.58
C LEU A 16 7.76 6.18 -0.01
N LEU A 17 8.28 5.95 1.19
CA LEU A 17 8.09 4.68 1.91
C LEU A 17 6.61 4.35 2.10
N ALA A 18 5.74 5.35 2.20
CA ALA A 18 4.30 5.16 2.39
C ALA A 18 3.55 4.76 1.10
N ALA A 19 4.15 4.95 -0.07
CA ALA A 19 3.44 4.83 -1.34
C ALA A 19 3.47 3.42 -1.97
N THR A 20 4.31 2.49 -1.50
CA THR A 20 4.71 1.31 -2.31
C THR A 20 4.86 -0.01 -1.59
N VAL A 21 5.02 0.00 -0.27
CA VAL A 21 4.25 -0.96 0.50
C VAL A 21 2.83 -0.41 0.43
N ALA A 22 1.79 -1.24 0.41
CA ALA A 22 0.59 -0.84 1.14
C ALA A 22 1.07 -0.70 2.61
N ALA A 23 1.78 0.38 2.93
CA ALA A 23 1.33 1.63 3.53
C ALA A 23 0.95 1.25 4.94
N CYS A 24 1.61 1.81 5.95
CA CYS A 24 1.43 1.38 7.33
C CYS A 24 0.61 2.37 8.15
N SER A 25 -0.51 1.99 8.74
CA SER A 25 -1.01 2.45 10.04
C SER A 25 -2.13 1.64 10.62
N SER A 26 -2.07 1.52 11.94
CA SER A 26 -3.20 1.20 12.81
C SER A 26 -4.34 2.24 12.70
N PRO A 27 -5.60 1.80 12.83
CA PRO A 27 -6.70 2.72 13.10
C PRO A 27 -6.56 3.35 14.50
N ALA A 28 -7.02 4.59 14.64
CA ALA A 28 -7.25 5.19 15.96
C ALA A 28 -8.31 4.36 16.71
N PRO A 29 -8.22 4.23 18.05
CA PRO A 29 -9.18 3.45 18.82
C PRO A 29 -10.59 4.02 18.65
N VAL A 30 -11.48 3.24 18.04
CA VAL A 30 -12.91 3.54 17.94
C VAL A 30 -13.50 3.43 19.34
N LYS A 31 -14.05 4.54 19.84
CA LYS A 31 -14.79 4.58 21.11
C LYS A 31 -16.21 4.09 20.88
N ASP A 32 -16.58 3.03 21.59
CA ASP A 32 -17.92 2.54 21.91
C ASP A 32 -18.93 2.44 20.74
N ALA A 33 -18.96 1.28 20.07
CA ALA A 33 -20.09 0.85 19.26
C ALA A 33 -21.02 -0.08 20.07
N PRO A 34 -22.36 0.09 19.99
CA PRO A 34 -23.32 -0.76 20.70
C PRO A 34 -23.38 -2.17 20.08
N ASP A 35 -23.73 -3.17 20.92
CA ASP A 35 -23.86 -4.58 20.55
C ASP A 35 -24.68 -4.77 19.27
N ALA A 36 -24.02 -5.29 18.22
CA ALA A 36 -24.66 -5.68 16.96
C ALA A 36 -25.27 -7.08 17.08
N PRO A 37 -26.43 -7.33 16.44
CA PRO A 37 -27.11 -8.62 16.49
C PRO A 37 -26.34 -9.69 15.69
N ASP A 38 -26.36 -10.92 16.20
CA ASP A 38 -25.84 -12.13 15.54
C ASP A 38 -26.35 -12.24 14.09
N SER A 39 -25.49 -11.90 13.14
CA SER A 39 -25.72 -12.15 11.72
C SER A 39 -24.94 -13.39 11.33
N SER A 40 -25.66 -14.48 11.09
CA SER A 40 -25.11 -15.69 10.50
C SER A 40 -24.70 -15.39 9.05
N SER A 41 -23.42 -15.14 8.80
CA SER A 41 -22.86 -14.96 7.46
C SER A 41 -22.84 -16.31 6.74
N THR A 42 -23.69 -16.44 5.72
CA THR A 42 -23.53 -17.50 4.72
C THR A 42 -22.39 -17.04 3.81
N THR A 43 -21.18 -17.52 4.06
CA THR A 43 -20.02 -17.21 3.21
C THR A 43 -20.27 -17.84 1.84
N GLY A 44 -20.78 -17.05 0.90
CA GLY A 44 -20.83 -17.41 -0.51
C GLY A 44 -19.42 -17.56 -1.08
N ASP A 45 -19.31 -18.06 -2.30
CA ASP A 45 -18.03 -18.06 -3.02
C ASP A 45 -17.59 -16.60 -3.24
N LEU A 46 -16.57 -16.15 -2.50
CA LEU A 46 -16.05 -14.78 -2.58
C LEU A 46 -14.94 -14.63 -3.63
N SER A 47 -14.63 -15.70 -4.38
CA SER A 47 -13.58 -15.66 -5.39
C SER A 47 -13.90 -14.71 -6.55
N ASP A 48 -15.17 -14.36 -6.76
CA ASP A 48 -15.61 -13.44 -7.80
C ASP A 48 -15.29 -11.96 -7.51
N PHE A 49 -15.01 -11.59 -6.24
CA PHE A 49 -14.75 -10.20 -5.83
C PHE A 49 -13.36 -9.69 -6.22
N SER A 50 -12.39 -10.58 -6.42
CA SER A 50 -11.09 -10.19 -6.93
C SER A 50 -10.44 -11.33 -7.68
N PRO A 51 -10.09 -11.14 -8.96
CA PRO A 51 -9.30 -12.15 -9.66
C PRO A 51 -7.87 -12.22 -9.11
N TYR A 52 -7.39 -11.16 -8.45
CA TYR A 52 -6.00 -11.08 -8.01
C TYR A 52 -5.83 -11.59 -6.60
N TYR A 53 -6.59 -11.06 -5.65
CA TYR A 53 -6.45 -11.41 -4.25
C TYR A 53 -7.46 -12.49 -3.89
N PRO A 54 -7.02 -13.71 -3.55
CA PRO A 54 -7.93 -14.70 -3.00
C PRO A 54 -8.49 -14.14 -1.67
N VAL A 55 -9.82 -14.03 -1.59
CA VAL A 55 -10.50 -13.47 -0.42
C VAL A 55 -10.93 -14.60 0.50
N ALA A 56 -10.09 -14.94 1.48
CA ALA A 56 -10.38 -15.94 2.50
C ALA A 56 -9.56 -15.68 3.78
N GLU A 57 -10.22 -15.78 4.93
CA GLU A 57 -9.54 -15.75 6.23
C GLU A 57 -8.46 -16.84 6.30
N GLY A 58 -7.27 -16.47 6.77
CA GLY A 58 -6.11 -17.37 6.85
C GLY A 58 -5.17 -17.30 5.64
N ASN A 59 -5.55 -16.65 4.54
CA ASN A 59 -4.60 -16.35 3.47
C ASN A 59 -3.45 -15.49 4.02
N ALA A 60 -2.22 -15.84 3.68
CA ALA A 60 -1.04 -15.15 4.17
C ALA A 60 0.04 -14.95 3.11
N TRP A 61 0.73 -13.82 3.19
CA TRP A 61 1.82 -13.42 2.29
C TRP A 61 3.06 -13.03 3.09
N GLU A 62 4.22 -13.41 2.58
CA GLU A 62 5.51 -12.99 3.10
C GLU A 62 6.24 -12.23 2.00
N TYR A 63 6.74 -11.03 2.32
CA TYR A 63 7.41 -10.15 1.37
C TYR A 63 8.80 -9.76 1.87
N THR A 64 9.68 -9.41 0.93
CA THR A 64 10.92 -8.68 1.20
C THR A 64 10.88 -7.36 0.46
N ALA A 65 11.04 -6.26 1.18
CA ALA A 65 11.28 -4.93 0.63
C ALA A 65 12.78 -4.59 0.76
N THR A 66 13.38 -4.18 -0.35
CA THR A 66 14.76 -3.67 -0.41
C THR A 66 14.69 -2.16 -0.61
N TYR A 67 15.10 -1.41 0.40
CA TYR A 67 15.20 0.04 0.37
C TYR A 67 16.66 0.48 0.21
N PRO A 68 16.90 1.70 -0.28
CA PRO A 68 18.21 2.34 -0.18
C PRO A 68 18.67 2.49 1.28
N ASP A 69 19.98 2.63 1.46
CA ASP A 69 20.56 2.98 2.76
C ASP A 69 19.95 4.29 3.30
N PRO A 70 19.76 4.41 4.63
CA PRO A 70 20.16 3.46 5.68
C PRO A 70 19.08 2.41 6.03
N VAL A 71 17.94 2.39 5.33
CA VAL A 71 16.81 1.51 5.67
C VAL A 71 17.18 0.05 5.38
N GLY A 72 17.71 -0.23 4.20
CA GLY A 72 18.14 -1.59 3.83
C GLY A 72 16.96 -2.55 3.66
N ILE A 73 17.09 -3.76 4.18
CA ILE A 73 16.10 -4.84 3.97
C ILE A 73 15.04 -4.80 5.07
N VAL A 74 13.78 -4.90 4.65
CA VAL A 74 12.61 -5.08 5.51
C VAL A 74 11.88 -6.34 5.07
N THR A 75 11.65 -7.27 5.99
CA THR A 75 10.73 -8.39 5.74
C THR A 75 9.40 -8.06 6.40
N TYR A 76 8.29 -8.44 5.75
CA TYR A 76 6.98 -8.22 6.34
C TYR A 76 5.99 -9.30 5.93
N THR A 77 5.02 -9.54 6.81
CA THR A 77 3.93 -10.49 6.58
C THR A 77 2.62 -9.76 6.45
N GLU A 78 1.70 -10.31 5.66
CA GLU A 78 0.30 -9.92 5.63
C GLU A 78 -0.55 -11.17 5.84
N THR A 79 -1.55 -11.11 6.71
CA THR A 79 -2.48 -12.22 6.97
C THR A 79 -3.89 -11.68 6.95
N MET A 80 -4.77 -12.26 6.12
CA MET A 80 -6.19 -11.94 6.11
C MET A 80 -6.85 -12.56 7.35
N THR A 81 -7.15 -11.76 8.36
CA THR A 81 -7.64 -12.23 9.67
C THR A 81 -9.15 -12.18 9.81
N LYS A 82 -9.82 -11.38 8.99
CA LYS A 82 -11.27 -11.25 9.01
C LYS A 82 -11.80 -10.96 7.60
N VAL A 83 -12.90 -11.57 7.21
CA VAL A 83 -13.61 -11.28 5.95
C VAL A 83 -15.09 -11.11 6.22
N GLU A 84 -15.63 -9.95 5.84
CA GLU A 84 -17.04 -9.61 6.01
C GLU A 84 -17.62 -9.09 4.70
N GLN A 85 -18.77 -9.62 4.31
CA GLN A 85 -19.53 -9.06 3.19
C GLN A 85 -20.45 -7.95 3.71
N ASP A 86 -20.39 -6.78 3.09
CA ASP A 86 -21.21 -5.60 3.37
C ASP A 86 -21.92 -5.16 2.08
N GLY A 87 -23.10 -5.71 1.85
CA GLY A 87 -23.83 -5.52 0.60
C GLY A 87 -23.07 -6.08 -0.61
N ASP A 88 -22.73 -5.19 -1.55
CA ASP A 88 -22.01 -5.49 -2.79
C ASP A 88 -20.48 -5.31 -2.65
N GLU A 89 -20.00 -5.15 -1.41
CA GLU A 89 -18.58 -5.07 -1.07
C GLU A 89 -18.17 -6.22 -0.16
N VAL A 90 -16.89 -6.60 -0.22
CA VAL A 90 -16.26 -7.46 0.78
C VAL A 90 -15.14 -6.68 1.46
N ARG A 91 -15.22 -6.56 2.79
CA ARG A 91 -14.21 -5.95 3.64
C ARG A 91 -13.34 -7.03 4.25
N ALA A 92 -12.03 -6.93 4.05
CA ALA A 92 -11.07 -7.83 4.66
C ALA A 92 -10.13 -7.08 5.60
N THR A 93 -10.05 -7.53 6.85
CA THR A 93 -8.99 -7.09 7.77
C THR A 93 -7.72 -7.89 7.49
N ILE A 94 -6.62 -7.18 7.23
CA ILE A 94 -5.30 -7.73 7.00
C ILE A 94 -4.39 -7.31 8.16
N ALA A 95 -3.95 -8.29 8.96
CA ALA A 95 -2.92 -8.09 9.97
C ALA A 95 -1.53 -8.12 9.32
N ARG A 96 -0.66 -7.20 9.72
CA ARG A 96 0.68 -7.03 9.16
C ARG A 96 1.74 -6.94 10.24
N SER A 97 2.91 -7.53 9.98
CA SER A 97 4.09 -7.40 10.82
C SER A 97 5.29 -6.99 9.98
N PHE A 98 6.12 -6.07 10.49
CA PHE A 98 7.29 -5.54 9.80
C PHE A 98 8.54 -5.76 10.64
N HIS A 99 9.59 -6.28 10.00
CA HIS A 99 10.88 -6.53 10.60
C HIS A 99 12.00 -5.82 9.82
N TYR A 100 12.75 -4.95 10.48
CA TYR A 100 13.87 -4.21 9.88
C TYR A 100 15.20 -4.92 10.16
N GLU A 101 15.90 -5.38 9.12
CA GLU A 101 17.16 -6.11 9.29
C GLU A 101 18.33 -5.21 9.74
N ASN A 102 18.18 -3.89 9.63
CA ASN A 102 19.24 -2.95 9.96
C ASN A 102 19.47 -2.76 11.48
N GLY A 103 18.56 -3.27 12.33
CA GLY A 103 18.61 -3.15 13.79
C GLY A 103 18.53 -1.71 14.34
N MET A 104 18.30 -0.72 13.47
CA MET A 104 18.17 0.70 13.83
C MET A 104 16.71 1.12 13.96
N ASN A 105 15.84 0.53 13.15
CA ASN A 105 14.40 0.78 13.16
C ASN A 105 13.69 -0.32 13.97
N PRO A 106 12.69 0.01 14.80
CA PRO A 106 11.94 -0.99 15.54
C PRO A 106 10.97 -1.74 14.63
N ASP A 107 10.76 -3.01 14.94
CA ASP A 107 9.66 -3.80 14.39
C ASP A 107 8.33 -3.21 14.84
N PHE A 108 7.29 -3.38 14.01
CA PHE A 108 5.94 -2.95 14.36
C PHE A 108 4.87 -3.80 13.66
N GLU A 109 3.65 -3.74 14.20
CA GLU A 109 2.48 -4.46 13.71
C GLU A 109 1.31 -3.50 13.49
N GLN A 110 0.37 -3.91 12.64
CA GLN A 110 -0.83 -3.14 12.34
C GLN A 110 -1.92 -3.98 11.67
N ASP A 111 -3.14 -3.51 11.78
CA ASP A 111 -4.29 -4.04 11.05
C ASP A 111 -4.82 -3.01 10.07
N VAL A 112 -5.28 -3.49 8.92
CA VAL A 112 -5.70 -2.64 7.81
C VAL A 112 -6.91 -3.22 7.11
N GLU A 113 -7.74 -2.39 6.51
CA GLU A 113 -8.96 -2.85 5.83
C GLU A 113 -8.84 -2.70 4.31
N TYR A 114 -8.97 -3.81 3.59
CA TYR A 114 -9.10 -3.86 2.14
C TYR A 114 -10.59 -3.91 1.79
N VAL A 115 -11.01 -3.19 0.75
CA VAL A 115 -12.39 -3.26 0.24
C VAL A 115 -12.36 -3.78 -1.18
N PHE A 116 -12.93 -4.97 -1.37
CA PHE A 116 -13.13 -5.60 -2.67
C PHE A 116 -14.53 -5.25 -3.17
N HIS A 117 -14.60 -4.68 -4.37
CA HIS A 117 -15.85 -4.25 -4.99
C HIS A 117 -16.39 -5.33 -5.91
N GLU A 118 -17.72 -5.42 -6.07
CA GLU A 118 -18.37 -6.36 -6.99
C GLU A 118 -17.86 -6.24 -8.44
N ASP A 119 -17.43 -5.04 -8.86
CA ASP A 119 -16.87 -4.82 -10.20
C ASP A 119 -15.44 -5.38 -10.38
N GLY A 120 -14.86 -5.95 -9.33
CA GLY A 120 -13.50 -6.50 -9.28
C GLY A 120 -12.42 -5.45 -9.04
N SER A 121 -12.78 -4.18 -8.79
CA SER A 121 -11.82 -3.17 -8.32
C SER A 121 -11.48 -3.40 -6.85
N LEU A 122 -10.34 -2.85 -6.42
CA LEU A 122 -9.84 -3.02 -5.05
C LEU A 122 -9.46 -1.67 -4.47
N THR A 123 -10.11 -1.27 -3.39
CA THR A 123 -9.61 -0.18 -2.55
C THR A 123 -8.52 -0.72 -1.64
N VAL A 124 -7.30 -0.25 -1.89
CA VAL A 124 -6.16 -0.48 -1.02
C VAL A 124 -6.06 0.72 -0.08
N PRO A 125 -6.11 0.51 1.24
CA PRO A 125 -5.98 1.60 2.20
C PRO A 125 -4.60 2.25 2.06
N TYR A 126 -4.57 3.56 1.87
CA TYR A 126 -3.35 4.35 2.12
C TYR A 126 -3.28 4.60 3.62
N GLN A 127 -2.10 4.47 4.23
CA GLN A 127 -2.00 4.40 5.68
C GLN A 127 -0.88 5.26 6.27
N SER A 128 -1.04 5.60 7.56
CA SER A 128 -0.27 6.53 8.41
C SER A 128 1.01 5.98 9.09
N LEU A 129 2.19 6.10 8.47
CA LEU A 129 3.39 5.44 9.02
C LEU A 129 3.70 5.89 10.47
N PRO A 130 3.85 4.95 11.44
CA PRO A 130 4.33 5.32 12.77
C PRO A 130 5.75 5.87 12.67
N ASP A 131 6.15 6.66 13.67
CA ASP A 131 7.51 7.20 13.75
C ASP A 131 8.53 6.08 13.98
N THR A 132 8.96 5.47 12.89
CA THR A 132 9.92 4.36 12.89
C THR A 132 11.29 4.82 12.43
N SER A 133 11.38 5.95 11.71
CA SER A 133 12.61 6.45 11.07
C SER A 133 12.84 7.96 11.28
N GLY A 134 12.21 8.57 12.29
CA GLY A 134 12.29 10.01 12.57
C GLY A 134 11.29 10.85 11.76
N ALA A 135 10.36 10.18 11.09
CA ALA A 135 9.24 10.77 10.38
C ALA A 135 7.98 9.92 10.61
N LYS A 136 6.89 10.60 10.95
CA LYS A 136 5.54 10.05 11.05
C LYS A 136 4.75 10.52 9.85
N VAL A 137 4.01 9.63 9.20
CA VAL A 137 3.03 9.98 8.16
C VAL A 137 1.65 9.76 8.72
N THR A 138 0.68 10.61 8.39
CA THR A 138 -0.72 10.45 8.79
C THR A 138 -1.65 10.78 7.65
N VAL A 139 -2.44 9.80 7.24
CA VAL A 139 -3.49 9.96 6.22
C VAL A 139 -4.66 10.67 6.85
N LYS A 140 -5.13 11.73 6.21
CA LYS A 140 -6.30 12.50 6.63
C LYS A 140 -7.55 12.07 5.89
N SER A 141 -7.42 11.82 4.59
CA SER A 141 -8.54 11.45 3.72
C SER A 141 -8.04 10.92 2.37
N GLY A 142 -8.95 10.28 1.64
CA GLY A 142 -8.69 9.72 0.32
C GLY A 142 -8.37 8.24 0.38
N GLU A 143 -8.57 7.57 -0.75
CA GLU A 143 -8.43 6.13 -0.91
C GLU A 143 -7.74 5.85 -2.23
N LEU A 144 -6.93 4.79 -2.26
CA LEU A 144 -6.28 4.33 -3.48
C LEU A 144 -7.08 3.17 -4.05
N VAL A 145 -7.55 3.32 -5.29
CA VAL A 145 -8.39 2.31 -5.94
C VAL A 145 -7.66 1.73 -7.15
N TRP A 146 -7.41 0.43 -7.11
CA TRP A 146 -6.90 -0.31 -8.26
C TRP A 146 -8.02 -0.62 -9.25
N PRO A 147 -7.72 -0.60 -10.57
CA PRO A 147 -8.72 -0.84 -11.60
C PRO A 147 -9.30 -2.25 -11.52
N SER A 148 -10.58 -2.38 -11.86
CA SER A 148 -11.17 -3.69 -12.18
C SER A 148 -10.45 -4.36 -13.36
N THR A 149 -10.67 -5.65 -13.57
CA THR A 149 -10.13 -6.38 -14.75
C THR A 149 -10.53 -5.71 -16.07
N LYS A 150 -11.77 -5.27 -16.18
CA LYS A 150 -12.27 -4.61 -17.39
C LYS A 150 -11.58 -3.27 -17.62
N GLU A 151 -11.40 -2.47 -16.57
CA GLU A 151 -10.69 -1.19 -16.67
C GLU A 151 -9.20 -1.40 -16.96
N PHE A 152 -8.58 -2.40 -16.35
CA PHE A 152 -7.22 -2.80 -16.62
C PHE A 152 -7.00 -3.12 -18.11
N GLU A 153 -7.86 -3.98 -18.68
CA GLU A 153 -7.76 -4.41 -20.09
C GLU A 153 -8.03 -3.27 -21.07
N ALA A 154 -8.90 -2.34 -20.68
CA ALA A 154 -9.17 -1.13 -21.45
C ALA A 154 -8.11 -0.03 -21.28
N ALA A 155 -7.13 -0.22 -20.38
CA ALA A 155 -6.20 0.82 -19.93
C ALA A 155 -6.91 2.11 -19.49
N THR A 156 -8.07 1.97 -18.85
CA THR A 156 -8.82 3.09 -18.28
C THR A 156 -8.13 3.53 -16.98
N PRO A 157 -7.70 4.81 -16.85
CA PRO A 157 -7.04 5.26 -15.65
C PRO A 157 -8.02 5.36 -14.47
N LYS A 158 -7.59 4.86 -13.30
CA LYS A 158 -8.16 5.23 -11.99
C LYS A 158 -7.37 6.40 -11.44
N THR A 159 -8.06 7.45 -11.01
CA THR A 159 -7.45 8.66 -10.46
C THR A 159 -8.06 9.02 -9.12
N GLY A 160 -7.28 9.66 -8.26
CA GLY A 160 -7.78 10.19 -7.00
C GLY A 160 -6.74 11.05 -6.31
N THR A 161 -7.07 11.48 -5.10
CA THR A 161 -6.20 12.33 -4.29
C THR A 161 -6.22 11.84 -2.85
N ILE A 162 -5.05 11.79 -2.24
CA ILE A 162 -4.86 11.39 -0.85
C ILE A 162 -4.25 12.57 -0.12
N GLU A 163 -4.88 12.98 0.97
CA GLU A 163 -4.42 14.08 1.82
C GLU A 163 -3.69 13.50 3.02
N LEU A 164 -2.47 13.97 3.26
CA LEU A 164 -1.59 13.45 4.29
C LEU A 164 -0.97 14.58 5.12
N THR A 165 -0.41 14.17 6.25
CA THR A 165 0.54 14.94 7.04
C THR A 165 1.82 14.14 7.19
N SER A 166 2.96 14.80 7.04
CA SER A 166 4.26 14.26 7.43
C SER A 166 4.81 15.10 8.56
N GLU A 167 5.14 14.46 9.68
CA GLU A 167 5.79 15.08 10.82
C GLU A 167 7.21 14.53 10.95
N ALA A 168 8.21 15.40 10.84
CA ALA A 168 9.61 15.02 10.99
C ALA A 168 10.39 16.13 11.70
N ALA A 169 11.26 15.77 12.65
CA ALA A 169 12.07 16.70 13.41
C ALA A 169 11.26 17.88 14.03
N GLY A 170 10.02 17.61 14.47
CA GLY A 170 9.11 18.60 15.06
C GLY A 170 8.46 19.57 14.06
N VAL A 171 8.62 19.33 12.75
CA VAL A 171 7.96 20.08 11.67
C VAL A 171 6.86 19.20 11.08
N SER A 172 5.64 19.73 11.02
CA SER A 172 4.51 19.10 10.35
C SER A 172 4.26 19.75 8.99
N LEU A 173 4.13 18.94 7.95
CA LEU A 173 3.86 19.34 6.57
C LEU A 173 2.58 18.67 6.09
N ASP A 174 1.66 19.48 5.56
CA ASP A 174 0.51 18.99 4.81
C ASP A 174 0.95 18.62 3.40
N LEU A 175 0.41 17.52 2.89
CA LEU A 175 0.79 16.92 1.62
C LEU A 175 -0.47 16.47 0.89
N SER A 176 -0.51 16.67 -0.43
CA SER A 176 -1.57 16.13 -1.28
C SER A 176 -0.92 15.29 -2.37
N ALA A 177 -1.34 14.03 -2.47
CA ALA A 177 -0.84 13.04 -3.42
C ALA A 177 -1.94 12.70 -4.43
N ALA A 178 -1.86 13.28 -5.64
CA ALA A 178 -2.74 12.95 -6.75
C ALA A 178 -2.18 11.73 -7.48
N PHE A 179 -2.96 10.66 -7.58
CA PHE A 179 -2.53 9.43 -8.24
C PHE A 179 -3.26 9.18 -9.55
N THR A 180 -2.59 8.48 -10.45
CA THR A 180 -3.15 7.86 -11.64
C THR A 180 -2.64 6.43 -11.72
N ILE A 181 -3.53 5.45 -11.83
CA ILE A 181 -3.21 4.02 -11.92
C ILE A 181 -3.80 3.49 -13.21
N THR A 182 -3.02 2.78 -14.02
CA THR A 182 -3.45 2.26 -15.33
C THR A 182 -2.89 0.87 -15.58
N GLY A 183 -3.67 0.01 -16.23
CA GLY A 183 -3.19 -1.27 -16.73
C GLY A 183 -2.12 -1.08 -17.81
N ALA A 184 -0.98 -1.76 -17.66
CA ALA A 184 0.19 -1.65 -18.52
C ALA A 184 0.56 -2.99 -19.18
N GLY A 185 -0.42 -3.90 -19.32
CA GLY A 185 -0.26 -5.19 -19.97
C GLY A 185 0.11 -6.34 -19.02
N VAL A 186 0.40 -7.50 -19.59
CA VAL A 186 0.74 -8.72 -18.85
C VAL A 186 2.20 -9.08 -19.14
N GLU A 187 2.96 -9.43 -18.11
CA GLU A 187 4.33 -9.92 -18.24
C GLU A 187 4.65 -11.02 -17.23
N SER A 188 5.62 -11.87 -17.57
CA SER A 188 6.09 -12.90 -16.65
C SER A 188 7.07 -12.29 -15.64
N VAL A 189 6.87 -12.60 -14.36
CA VAL A 189 7.69 -12.12 -13.24
C VAL A 189 8.20 -13.32 -12.44
N THR A 190 9.51 -13.38 -12.25
CA THR A 190 10.17 -14.37 -11.39
C THR A 190 10.53 -13.72 -10.07
N VAL A 191 10.05 -14.29 -8.97
CA VAL A 191 10.41 -13.92 -7.59
C VAL A 191 10.77 -15.16 -6.78
N LYS A 192 11.15 -15.00 -5.51
CA LYS A 192 11.46 -16.14 -4.63
C LYS A 192 10.30 -17.14 -4.49
N ALA A 193 9.06 -16.67 -4.55
CA ALA A 193 7.87 -17.51 -4.48
C ALA A 193 7.63 -18.37 -5.75
N GLY A 194 8.27 -18.04 -6.88
CA GLY A 194 8.10 -18.74 -8.16
C GLY A 194 8.00 -17.81 -9.36
N ASP A 195 7.59 -18.39 -10.49
CA ASP A 195 7.32 -17.69 -11.74
C ASP A 195 5.81 -17.45 -11.87
N PHE A 196 5.43 -16.21 -12.18
CA PHE A 196 4.04 -15.81 -12.32
C PHE A 196 3.81 -15.13 -13.67
N GLU A 197 2.66 -15.41 -14.31
CA GLU A 197 2.11 -14.49 -15.31
C GLU A 197 1.38 -13.39 -14.55
N SER A 198 1.79 -12.13 -14.73
CA SER A 198 1.32 -11.01 -13.89
C SER A 198 0.82 -9.84 -14.71
N ARG A 199 -0.29 -9.27 -14.25
CA ARG A 199 -0.82 -8.00 -14.71
C ARG A 199 0.00 -6.86 -14.13
N LYS A 200 0.53 -6.01 -15.01
CA LYS A 200 1.35 -4.87 -14.67
C LYS A 200 0.50 -3.62 -14.50
N LEU A 201 0.51 -3.02 -13.33
CA LEU A 201 -0.07 -1.72 -13.03
C LEU A 201 1.03 -0.67 -13.08
N ALA A 202 0.84 0.36 -13.91
CA ALA A 202 1.65 1.57 -13.89
C ALA A 202 0.92 2.62 -13.03
N GLN A 203 1.63 3.22 -12.08
CA GLN A 203 1.10 4.22 -11.18
C GLN A 203 1.98 5.46 -11.25
N SER A 204 1.37 6.64 -11.33
CA SER A 204 2.03 7.93 -11.24
C SER A 204 1.40 8.70 -10.10
N ILE A 205 2.20 9.10 -9.11
CA ILE A 205 1.77 9.84 -7.92
C ILE A 205 2.45 11.19 -7.95
N GLU A 206 1.67 12.24 -8.20
CA GLU A 206 2.12 13.63 -8.09
C GLU A 206 1.89 14.10 -6.66
N ILE A 207 2.97 14.43 -5.96
CA ILE A 207 2.93 14.90 -4.58
C ILE A 207 3.18 16.41 -4.57
N SER A 208 2.31 17.13 -3.86
CA SER A 208 2.41 18.57 -3.65
C SER A 208 2.50 18.91 -2.16
N VAL A 209 3.30 19.93 -1.84
CA VAL A 209 3.45 20.45 -0.46
C VAL A 209 2.95 21.90 -0.45
N PRO A 210 1.69 22.17 -0.07
CA PRO A 210 1.10 23.51 -0.21
C PRO A 210 1.87 24.64 0.49
N SER A 211 2.61 24.31 1.56
CA SER A 211 3.44 25.26 2.31
C SER A 211 4.77 25.61 1.63
N LEU A 212 5.23 24.82 0.67
CA LEU A 212 6.45 25.00 -0.11
C LEU A 212 6.04 25.25 -1.57
N SER A 213 5.84 26.53 -1.92
CA SER A 213 5.54 27.08 -3.26
C SER A 213 5.60 26.08 -4.44
N GLU A 214 4.47 25.80 -5.12
CA GLU A 214 4.26 25.09 -6.42
C GLU A 214 5.20 23.92 -6.82
N GLU A 215 6.06 23.42 -5.94
CA GLU A 215 6.95 22.29 -6.21
C GLU A 215 6.13 21.02 -6.08
N THR A 216 5.79 20.44 -7.24
CA THR A 216 5.31 19.08 -7.33
C THR A 216 6.46 18.15 -7.67
N PHE A 217 6.37 16.91 -7.18
CA PHE A 217 7.28 15.85 -7.59
C PHE A 217 6.47 14.60 -7.92
N THR A 218 6.85 13.94 -8.99
CA THR A 218 6.19 12.73 -9.46
C THR A 218 6.97 11.51 -9.01
N VAL A 219 6.24 10.53 -8.50
CA VAL A 219 6.73 9.20 -8.18
C VAL A 219 6.04 8.22 -9.10
N ASP A 220 6.81 7.56 -9.95
CA ASP A 220 6.29 6.45 -10.73
C ASP A 220 6.46 5.15 -9.94
N THR A 221 5.45 4.31 -9.92
CA THR A 221 5.48 2.99 -9.28
C THR A 221 4.96 1.97 -10.28
N THR A 222 5.60 0.80 -10.32
CA THR A 222 5.08 -0.34 -11.07
C THR A 222 4.77 -1.48 -10.12
N THR A 223 3.57 -2.04 -10.22
CA THR A 223 3.12 -3.18 -9.40
C THR A 223 2.68 -4.32 -10.29
N TRP A 224 3.02 -5.54 -9.90
CA TRP A 224 2.67 -6.77 -10.61
C TRP A 224 1.74 -7.61 -9.75
N LEU A 225 0.59 -7.96 -10.32
CA LEU A 225 -0.44 -8.76 -9.68
C LEU A 225 -0.60 -10.09 -10.42
N ALA A 226 -0.51 -11.20 -9.69
CA ALA A 226 -0.79 -12.53 -10.22
C ALA A 226 -2.18 -13.01 -9.77
N GLU A 227 -2.89 -13.68 -10.67
CA GLU A 227 -4.22 -14.23 -10.41
C GLU A 227 -4.18 -15.26 -9.27
N GLY A 228 -5.16 -15.19 -8.35
CA GLY A 228 -5.24 -16.07 -7.19
C GLY A 228 -4.06 -15.98 -6.21
N THR A 229 -3.19 -14.97 -6.36
CA THR A 229 -2.01 -14.77 -5.50
C THR A 229 -1.92 -13.34 -4.99
N GLY A 230 -2.29 -12.33 -5.76
CA GLY A 230 -2.19 -10.92 -5.37
C GLY A 230 -0.89 -10.30 -5.84
N MET A 231 -0.35 -9.34 -5.09
CA MET A 231 0.91 -8.66 -5.44
C MET A 231 2.09 -9.62 -5.40
N VAL A 232 2.84 -9.69 -6.50
CA VAL A 232 4.08 -10.48 -6.59
C VAL A 232 5.32 -9.61 -6.54
N ARG A 233 5.23 -8.38 -7.05
CA ARG A 233 6.34 -7.44 -7.13
C ARG A 233 5.85 -6.00 -7.14
N THR A 234 6.64 -5.09 -6.58
CA THR A 234 6.51 -3.64 -6.78
C THR A 234 7.88 -3.03 -6.95
N GLU A 235 8.03 -2.08 -7.87
CA GLU A 235 9.24 -1.30 -8.10
C GLU A 235 8.92 0.18 -8.03
N ILE A 236 9.78 0.92 -7.32
CA ILE A 236 9.82 2.38 -7.31
C ILE A 236 11.20 2.80 -7.79
N PRO A 237 11.30 3.54 -8.90
CA PRO A 237 12.52 4.23 -9.26
C PRO A 237 12.92 5.18 -8.14
N GLY A 238 14.21 5.24 -7.85
CA GLY A 238 14.73 6.18 -6.87
C GLY A 238 14.50 7.62 -7.31
N LEU A 239 14.05 8.46 -6.38
CA LEU A 239 13.95 9.90 -6.61
C LEU A 239 15.21 10.63 -6.15
N PHE A 240 15.50 11.75 -6.79
CA PHE A 240 16.59 12.66 -6.38
C PHE A 240 17.97 11.97 -6.26
N GLY A 241 18.21 10.91 -7.03
CA GLY A 241 19.44 10.13 -7.00
C GLY A 241 19.55 9.12 -5.86
N ALA A 242 18.47 8.89 -5.09
CA ALA A 242 18.36 7.74 -4.21
C ALA A 242 18.34 6.43 -5.02
N GLY A 243 18.66 5.31 -4.37
CA GLY A 243 18.48 3.99 -4.97
C GLY A 243 16.99 3.69 -5.25
N ALA A 244 16.73 2.70 -6.11
CA ALA A 244 15.39 2.18 -6.27
C ALA A 244 14.96 1.38 -5.05
N THR A 245 13.65 1.30 -4.82
CA THR A 245 13.05 0.40 -3.85
C THR A 245 12.32 -0.72 -4.59
N THR A 246 12.45 -1.95 -4.09
CA THR A 246 11.77 -3.11 -4.66
C THR A 246 11.09 -3.92 -3.57
N VAL A 247 9.87 -4.38 -3.82
CA VAL A 247 9.13 -5.30 -2.96
C VAL A 247 8.87 -6.58 -3.74
N GLU A 248 9.16 -7.73 -3.17
CA GLU A 248 8.99 -9.03 -3.83
C GLU A 248 8.33 -10.05 -2.91
N LEU A 249 7.42 -10.84 -3.48
CA LEU A 249 6.78 -11.95 -2.81
C LEU A 249 7.80 -13.07 -2.57
N VAL A 250 7.94 -13.44 -1.30
CA VAL A 250 8.76 -14.56 -0.85
C VAL A 250 7.92 -15.83 -0.81
N LYS A 251 6.69 -15.74 -0.30
CA LYS A 251 5.80 -16.88 -0.14
C LYS A 251 4.35 -16.45 -0.04
N PHE A 252 3.46 -17.21 -0.66
CA PHE A 252 2.02 -17.15 -0.46
C PHE A 252 1.55 -18.47 0.17
N THR A 253 0.69 -18.38 1.17
CA THR A 253 0.07 -19.53 1.85
C THR A 253 -1.46 -19.36 1.78
N PRO A 254 -2.18 -20.20 1.02
CA PRO A 254 -3.63 -20.14 0.98
C PRO A 254 -4.24 -20.64 2.30
N ALA A 255 -5.44 -20.15 2.61
CA ALA A 255 -6.29 -20.65 3.67
C ALA A 255 -6.56 -22.15 3.51
N SER A 256 -6.70 -22.86 4.63
CA SER A 256 -6.93 -24.31 4.68
C SER A 256 -8.40 -24.68 4.87
#